data_AF-A0A367KS81-F1
#
_entry.id   AF-A0A367KS81-F1
#
_cell.length_a   1.000
_cell.length_b   1.000
_cell.length_c   1.000
_cell.angle_alpha   90.00
_cell.angle_beta   90.00
_cell.angle_gamma   90.00
#
_symmetry.space_group_name_H-M   'P 1'
#
loop_
_entity.id
_entity.type
_entity.pdbx_description
1 polymer ?
#
loop_
_entity_poly.entity_id
_entity_poly.type
_entity_poly.pdbx_seq_one_letter_code
_entity_poly.pdbx_strand_id
1 'polypeptide(L)'
;MATDIDTLVSMGFSLGKVKKAWKATNGAGLQPAMDWLLSHPEVSDEPEEEVQENISTNENTNKEDGEITQGEQTASSLICNDCQKLFRDANGAERHASKSGHQNFAESTEVIQPLTEEEKKQKLEELRVRMAEKRALREKQEADERREAEKIRRKAGQDITSAKEALQAKEIQKAFELKKKEKELDRIAKAKVKAQIESDRKERAAKKEALKQTQNNNTAATAAAATATSSQPVVKKEYTDARLQIRVPGMNPIVSTFSASSTLSEVYSYLQSQGCANSFSLSTTFPRKTFGSGDHGKSLKELDLVPSAALVLTYN
;
A
#
# COMPACT_ATOMS: atom_id res chain seq x y z
N MET A 1 -13.84 -12.43 38.49
CA MET A 1 -13.33 -12.30 37.10
C MET A 1 -14.06 -11.12 36.50
N ALA A 2 -13.35 -10.06 36.12
CA ALA A 2 -13.99 -8.90 35.52
C ALA A 2 -14.60 -9.33 34.18
N THR A 3 -15.85 -8.93 33.94
CA THR A 3 -16.50 -9.23 32.66
C THR A 3 -15.93 -8.30 31.59
N ASP A 4 -15.95 -8.73 30.32
CA ASP A 4 -15.49 -7.90 29.19
C ASP A 4 -16.26 -6.57 29.09
N ILE A 5 -17.45 -6.51 29.68
CA ILE A 5 -18.27 -5.30 29.82
C ILE A 5 -17.64 -4.35 30.85
N ASP A 6 -17.20 -4.87 32.00
CA ASP A 6 -16.59 -4.07 33.07
C ASP A 6 -15.25 -3.47 32.64
N THR A 7 -14.47 -4.21 31.83
CA THR A 7 -13.19 -3.69 31.29
C THR A 7 -13.42 -2.56 30.29
N LEU A 8 -14.41 -2.66 29.40
CA LEU A 8 -14.75 -1.57 28.48
C LEU A 8 -15.31 -0.33 29.20
N VAL A 9 -16.10 -0.54 30.25
CA VAL A 9 -16.58 0.56 31.10
C VAL A 9 -15.41 1.22 31.85
N SER A 10 -14.45 0.43 32.34
CA SER A 10 -13.21 0.93 32.94
C SER A 10 -12.34 1.72 31.96
N MET A 11 -12.38 1.37 30.66
CA MET A 11 -11.69 2.10 29.58
C MET A 11 -12.39 3.41 29.18
N GLY A 12 -13.51 3.76 29.81
CA GLY A 12 -14.20 5.04 29.63
C GLY A 12 -15.36 5.02 28.62
N PHE A 13 -15.77 3.84 28.14
CA PHE A 13 -16.96 3.69 27.30
C PHE A 13 -18.23 3.62 28.17
N SER A 14 -19.33 4.23 27.71
CA SER A 14 -20.60 4.17 28.44
C SER A 14 -21.14 2.74 28.48
N LEU A 15 -21.84 2.40 29.57
CA LEU A 15 -22.43 1.07 29.74
C LEU A 15 -23.50 0.76 28.67
N GLY A 16 -24.18 1.78 28.13
CA GLY A 16 -25.13 1.65 27.02
C GLY A 16 -24.45 1.25 25.72
N LYS A 17 -23.36 1.95 25.34
CA LYS A 17 -22.56 1.64 24.15
C LYS A 17 -21.92 0.26 24.24
N VAL A 18 -21.35 -0.09 25.39
CA VAL A 18 -20.71 -1.40 25.62
C VAL A 18 -21.71 -2.54 25.47
N LYS A 19 -22.92 -2.41 26.00
CA LYS A 19 -23.97 -3.43 25.83
C LYS A 19 -24.42 -3.56 24.38
N LYS A 20 -24.47 -2.46 23.62
CA LYS A 20 -24.83 -2.48 22.20
C LYS A 20 -23.73 -3.12 21.35
N ALA A 21 -22.47 -2.80 21.63
CA ALA A 21 -21.32 -3.44 21.02
C ALA A 21 -21.26 -4.95 21.34
N TRP A 22 -21.58 -5.33 22.57
CA TRP A 22 -21.64 -6.73 22.99
C TRP A 22 -22.72 -7.51 22.25
N LYS A 23 -23.90 -6.90 22.05
CA LYS A 23 -24.99 -7.48 21.24
C LYS A 23 -24.61 -7.57 19.77
N ALA A 24 -24.01 -6.51 19.20
CA ALA A 24 -23.63 -6.47 17.79
C ALA A 24 -22.51 -7.47 17.45
N THR A 25 -21.62 -7.75 18.40
CA THR A 25 -20.53 -8.74 18.25
C THR A 25 -20.91 -10.13 18.75
N ASN A 26 -22.16 -10.33 19.18
CA ASN A 26 -22.71 -11.59 19.69
C ASN A 26 -21.84 -12.25 20.79
N GLY A 27 -21.21 -11.43 21.64
CA GLY A 27 -20.31 -11.90 22.70
C GLY A 27 -18.97 -12.45 22.23
N ALA A 28 -18.45 -12.02 21.07
CA ALA A 28 -17.17 -12.46 20.52
C ALA A 28 -15.92 -12.03 21.34
N GLY A 29 -16.10 -11.33 22.47
CA GLY A 29 -15.05 -10.93 23.41
C GLY A 29 -14.70 -9.44 23.37
N LEU A 30 -13.74 -9.04 24.20
CA LEU A 30 -13.35 -7.65 24.43
C LEU A 30 -12.89 -6.89 23.18
N GLN A 31 -11.99 -7.47 22.38
CA GLN A 31 -11.40 -6.81 21.21
C GLN A 31 -12.42 -6.53 20.09
N PRO A 32 -13.26 -7.50 19.69
CA PRO A 32 -14.34 -7.23 18.72
C PRO A 32 -15.31 -6.15 19.18
N ALA A 33 -15.69 -6.16 20.47
CA ALA A 33 -16.56 -5.13 21.04
C ALA A 33 -15.91 -3.74 21.00
N MET A 34 -14.60 -3.66 21.23
CA MET A 34 -13.85 -2.40 21.15
C MET A 34 -13.74 -1.87 19.71
N ASP A 35 -13.45 -2.73 18.74
CA ASP A 35 -13.38 -2.37 17.31
C ASP A 35 -14.74 -1.88 16.78
N TRP A 36 -15.83 -2.50 17.24
CA TRP A 36 -17.19 -2.05 16.93
C TRP A 36 -17.49 -0.66 17.52
N LEU A 37 -17.08 -0.39 18.76
CA LEU A 37 -17.23 0.92 19.42
C LEU A 37 -16.45 2.02 18.71
N LEU A 38 -15.24 1.73 18.26
CA LEU A 38 -14.37 2.67 17.53
C LEU A 38 -14.88 2.98 16.13
N SER A 39 -15.50 2.00 15.47
CA SER A 39 -16.08 2.16 14.13
C SER A 39 -17.47 2.82 14.13
N HIS A 40 -18.15 2.88 15.28
CA HIS A 40 -19.49 3.45 15.42
C HIS A 40 -19.59 4.49 16.56
N PRO A 41 -18.85 5.63 16.47
CA PRO A 41 -18.79 6.64 17.53
C PRO A 41 -20.06 7.48 17.72
N GLU A 42 -20.98 7.49 16.75
CA GLU A 42 -22.25 8.26 16.80
C GLU A 42 -23.42 7.51 17.44
N VAL A 43 -23.21 6.28 17.92
CA VAL A 43 -24.27 5.52 18.60
C VAL A 43 -24.60 6.21 19.92
N SER A 44 -25.78 6.82 20.00
CA SER A 44 -26.28 7.54 21.19
C SER A 44 -26.38 6.62 22.41
N ASP A 45 -26.16 7.18 23.60
CA ASP A 45 -26.13 6.50 24.91
C ASP A 45 -27.52 6.16 25.46
N GLU A 46 -28.59 6.42 24.71
CA GLU A 46 -29.94 6.14 25.16
C GLU A 46 -30.25 4.63 25.17
N PRO A 47 -30.96 4.13 26.20
CA PRO A 47 -31.43 2.75 26.20
C PRO A 47 -32.49 2.59 25.11
N GLU A 48 -32.10 2.03 23.97
CA GLU A 48 -33.06 1.52 22.99
C GLU A 48 -33.81 0.35 23.63
N GLU A 49 -35.04 0.64 24.09
CA GLU A 49 -36.09 -0.36 24.21
C GLU A 49 -36.19 -1.10 22.88
N GLU A 50 -36.38 -2.41 22.98
CA GLU A 50 -36.38 -3.34 21.86
C GLU A 50 -37.27 -2.85 20.71
N VAL A 51 -36.64 -2.37 19.64
CA VAL A 51 -37.29 -2.24 18.34
C VAL A 51 -37.40 -3.64 17.78
N GLN A 52 -38.45 -4.35 18.18
CA GLN A 52 -38.99 -5.43 17.35
C GLN A 52 -39.29 -4.83 15.97
N GLU A 53 -38.76 -5.48 14.94
CA GLU A 53 -38.96 -5.14 13.54
C GLU A 53 -40.46 -4.95 13.24
N ASN A 54 -40.90 -3.70 13.20
CA ASN A 54 -42.09 -3.31 12.47
C ASN A 54 -41.68 -2.26 11.46
N ILE A 55 -41.54 -2.74 10.22
CA ILE A 55 -41.32 -1.97 9.01
C ILE A 55 -42.30 -0.79 8.97
N SER A 56 -41.84 0.40 9.36
CA SER A 56 -42.54 1.66 9.09
C SER A 56 -41.84 2.36 7.95
N THR A 57 -42.32 2.02 6.76
CA THR A 57 -42.12 2.75 5.53
C THR A 57 -42.42 4.22 5.74
N ASN A 58 -41.39 5.05 5.69
CA ASN A 58 -41.47 6.50 5.53
C ASN A 58 -42.26 6.80 4.25
N GLU A 59 -43.55 7.11 4.37
CA GLU A 59 -44.32 7.80 3.34
C GLU A 59 -44.93 9.06 3.92
N ASN A 60 -44.47 10.15 3.32
CA ASN A 60 -45.06 11.45 3.33
C ASN A 60 -46.51 11.35 2.82
N THR A 61 -47.46 11.28 3.75
CA THR A 61 -48.85 11.69 3.51
C THR A 61 -49.30 12.49 4.72
N ASN A 62 -49.65 13.75 4.45
CA ASN A 62 -50.40 14.65 5.32
C ASN A 62 -51.67 13.97 5.89
N LYS A 63 -51.50 13.16 6.93
CA LYS A 63 -52.50 12.85 7.95
C LYS A 63 -51.81 13.10 9.27
N GLU A 64 -51.45 14.36 9.44
CA GLU A 64 -50.84 14.83 10.67
C GLU A 64 -51.95 15.12 11.66
N ASP A 65 -51.63 14.75 12.90
CA ASP A 65 -52.42 15.00 14.09
C ASP A 65 -53.53 13.95 14.23
N GLY A 66 -53.75 13.41 15.43
CA GLY A 66 -54.83 12.46 15.73
C GLY A 66 -56.21 13.09 15.66
N GLU A 67 -56.42 13.95 14.67
CA GLU A 67 -57.61 14.70 14.35
C GLU A 67 -58.69 13.71 13.91
N ILE A 68 -59.81 13.72 14.63
CA ILE A 68 -60.91 12.81 14.34
C ILE A 68 -61.54 13.26 13.02
N THR A 69 -61.21 12.59 11.92
CA THR A 69 -62.01 12.71 10.70
C THR A 69 -63.32 11.94 10.90
N GLN A 70 -64.44 12.51 10.45
CA GLN A 70 -65.79 11.95 10.64
C GLN A 70 -65.79 10.44 10.37
N GLY A 71 -65.96 9.65 11.43
CA GLY A 71 -66.05 8.19 11.33
C GLY A 71 -65.15 7.34 12.23
N GLU A 72 -64.22 7.92 12.99
CA GLU A 72 -63.43 7.20 14.00
C GLU A 72 -64.04 7.36 15.40
N GLN A 73 -64.45 6.23 15.99
CA GLN A 73 -65.02 6.18 17.33
C GLN A 73 -63.92 6.27 18.38
N THR A 74 -64.17 7.07 19.41
CA THR A 74 -63.53 6.93 20.73
C THR A 74 -64.50 7.34 21.82
N ALA A 75 -64.46 6.61 22.93
CA ALA A 75 -65.39 6.79 24.06
C ALA A 75 -65.05 8.00 24.95
N SER A 76 -63.95 8.73 24.66
CA SER A 76 -63.56 10.00 25.28
C SER A 76 -62.77 10.83 24.27
N SER A 77 -63.44 11.60 23.40
CA SER A 77 -62.76 12.56 22.53
C SER A 77 -62.31 13.79 23.32
N LEU A 78 -61.05 14.22 23.16
CA LEU A 78 -60.50 15.44 23.76
C LEU A 78 -60.45 16.56 22.72
N ILE A 79 -61.03 17.72 22.98
CA ILE A 79 -60.89 18.91 22.12
C ILE A 79 -59.80 19.83 22.68
N CYS A 80 -58.90 20.30 21.84
CA CYS A 80 -57.99 21.39 22.21
C CYS A 80 -58.75 22.72 22.08
N ASN A 81 -58.92 23.47 23.17
CA ASN A 81 -59.62 24.74 23.16
C ASN A 81 -58.86 25.85 22.40
N ASP A 82 -57.54 25.71 22.24
CA ASP A 82 -56.68 26.72 21.60
C ASP A 82 -56.76 26.66 20.06
N CYS A 83 -57.02 25.48 19.49
CA CYS A 83 -57.14 25.28 18.04
C CYS A 83 -58.42 24.55 17.61
N GLN A 84 -59.33 24.27 18.54
CA GLN A 84 -60.61 23.58 18.35
C GLN A 84 -60.53 22.22 17.63
N LYS A 85 -59.35 21.60 17.60
CA LYS A 85 -59.15 20.26 17.02
C LYS A 85 -59.63 19.20 18.00
N LEU A 86 -60.43 18.25 17.52
CA LEU A 86 -60.84 17.08 18.29
C LEU A 86 -59.83 15.95 18.10
N PHE A 87 -59.46 15.31 19.21
CA PHE A 87 -58.53 14.20 19.28
C PHE A 87 -59.22 12.94 19.75
N ARG A 88 -58.86 11.85 19.07
CA ARG A 88 -59.41 10.51 19.30
C ARG A 88 -59.06 9.98 20.70
N ASP A 89 -57.78 10.01 21.07
CA ASP A 89 -57.28 9.50 22.35
C ASP A 89 -56.37 10.51 23.04
N ALA A 90 -56.09 10.31 24.33
CA ALA A 90 -55.11 11.08 25.10
C ALA A 90 -53.72 11.13 24.40
N ASN A 91 -53.27 10.02 23.79
CA ASN A 91 -52.02 9.98 23.02
C ASN A 91 -52.07 10.85 21.75
N GLY A 92 -53.25 11.05 21.16
CA GLY A 92 -53.45 11.97 20.04
C GLY A 92 -53.33 13.43 20.50
N ALA A 93 -53.93 13.75 21.64
CA ALA A 93 -53.82 15.05 22.29
C ALA A 93 -52.38 15.36 22.74
N GLU A 94 -51.66 14.38 23.28
CA GLU A 94 -50.26 14.54 23.72
C GLU A 94 -49.30 14.80 22.55
N ARG A 95 -49.47 14.10 21.42
CA ARG A 95 -48.70 14.38 20.20
C ARG A 95 -48.97 15.77 19.65
N HIS A 96 -50.23 16.20 19.69
CA HIS A 96 -50.61 17.56 19.31
C HIS A 96 -50.03 18.60 20.27
N ALA A 97 -50.11 18.37 21.57
CA ALA A 97 -49.47 19.21 22.59
C ALA A 97 -47.96 19.33 22.37
N SER A 98 -47.30 18.24 22.00
CA SER A 98 -45.86 18.21 21.74
C SER A 98 -45.46 18.95 20.46
N LYS A 99 -46.31 18.91 19.42
CA LYS A 99 -46.02 19.50 18.11
C LYS A 99 -46.47 20.96 18.01
N SER A 100 -47.62 21.30 18.58
CA SER A 100 -48.23 22.63 18.51
C SER A 100 -48.08 23.44 19.80
N GLY A 101 -47.64 22.84 20.90
CA GLY A 101 -47.48 23.51 22.19
C GLY A 101 -48.78 23.81 22.94
N HIS A 102 -49.93 23.31 22.46
CA HIS A 102 -51.23 23.58 23.09
C HIS A 102 -51.47 22.65 24.27
N GLN A 103 -51.93 23.18 25.40
CA GLN A 103 -52.09 22.43 26.66
C GLN A 103 -53.53 22.39 27.18
N ASN A 104 -54.43 23.18 26.58
CA ASN A 104 -55.80 23.31 27.05
C ASN A 104 -56.73 22.32 26.34
N PHE A 105 -56.88 21.11 26.89
CA PHE A 105 -57.77 20.08 26.37
C PHE A 105 -59.02 19.90 27.26
N ALA A 106 -60.20 19.85 26.64
CA ALA A 106 -61.47 19.56 27.29
C ALA A 106 -62.06 18.25 26.74
N GLU A 107 -62.80 17.50 27.56
CA GLU A 107 -63.50 16.30 27.12
C GLU A 107 -64.79 16.69 26.38
N SER A 108 -64.86 16.40 25.08
CA SER A 108 -66.07 16.61 24.27
C SER A 108 -66.92 15.34 24.26
N THR A 109 -68.23 15.47 24.51
CA THR A 109 -69.22 14.39 24.57
C THR A 109 -69.91 14.11 23.23
N GLU A 110 -69.42 14.68 22.13
CA GLU A 110 -70.02 14.51 20.81
C GLU A 110 -69.70 13.12 20.23
N VAL A 111 -70.69 12.23 20.27
CA VAL A 111 -70.63 10.90 19.67
C VAL A 111 -70.68 11.03 18.14
N ILE A 112 -69.51 11.04 17.52
CA ILE A 112 -69.36 11.05 16.06
C ILE A 112 -69.93 9.75 15.48
N GLN A 113 -70.79 9.85 14.45
CA GLN A 113 -71.41 8.70 13.80
C GLN A 113 -70.33 7.76 13.21
N PRO A 114 -70.45 6.43 13.40
CA PRO A 114 -69.49 5.49 12.84
C PRO A 114 -69.50 5.52 11.32
N LEU A 115 -68.30 5.53 10.73
CA LEU A 115 -68.13 5.36 9.28
C LEU A 115 -68.82 4.05 8.86
N THR A 116 -69.55 4.08 7.75
CA THR A 116 -70.28 2.89 7.27
C THR A 116 -69.28 1.77 6.94
N GLU A 117 -69.69 0.52 7.11
CA GLU A 117 -68.81 -0.64 6.89
C GLU A 117 -68.21 -0.67 5.48
N GLU A 118 -68.92 -0.09 4.50
CA GLU A 118 -68.51 0.00 3.11
C GLU A 118 -67.38 1.02 2.89
N GLU A 119 -67.44 2.18 3.53
CA GLU A 119 -66.39 3.20 3.45
C GLU A 119 -65.09 2.76 4.15
N LYS A 120 -65.21 1.98 5.24
CA LYS A 120 -64.05 1.36 5.90
C LYS A 120 -63.37 0.33 4.99
N LYS A 121 -64.14 -0.50 4.28
CA LYS A 121 -63.60 -1.46 3.30
C LYS A 121 -62.91 -0.75 2.14
N GLN A 122 -63.50 0.31 1.61
CA GLN A 122 -62.91 1.10 0.52
C GLN A 122 -61.59 1.77 0.91
N LYS A 123 -61.54 2.43 2.07
CA LYS A 123 -60.30 3.03 2.59
C LYS A 123 -59.22 1.98 2.83
N LEU A 124 -59.60 0.79 3.28
CA LEU A 124 -58.64 -0.29 3.53
C LEU A 124 -58.11 -0.90 2.22
N GLU A 125 -58.93 -0.98 1.19
CA GLU A 125 -58.50 -1.41 -0.15
C GLU A 125 -57.61 -0.35 -0.82
N GLU A 126 -57.97 0.94 -0.72
CA GLU A 126 -57.12 2.05 -1.17
C GLU A 126 -55.74 2.02 -0.48
N LEU A 127 -55.70 1.75 0.82
CA LEU A 127 -54.45 1.66 1.59
C LEU A 127 -53.64 0.42 1.17
N ARG A 128 -54.29 -0.71 0.86
CA ARG A 128 -53.62 -1.90 0.31
C ARG A 128 -53.03 -1.62 -1.07
N VAL A 129 -53.77 -0.96 -1.95
CA VAL A 129 -53.31 -0.58 -3.30
C VAL A 129 -52.13 0.37 -3.19
N ARG A 130 -52.22 1.41 -2.37
CA ARG A 130 -51.12 2.35 -2.13
C ARG A 130 -49.87 1.66 -1.60
N MET A 131 -50.02 0.74 -0.65
CA MET A 131 -48.89 -0.04 -0.12
C MET A 131 -48.30 -1.00 -1.15
N ALA A 132 -49.13 -1.60 -2.00
CA ALA A 132 -48.68 -2.45 -3.11
C ALA A 132 -47.93 -1.65 -4.18
N GLU A 133 -48.43 -0.47 -4.54
CA GLU A 133 -47.77 0.47 -5.45
C GLU A 133 -46.42 0.92 -4.90
N LYS A 134 -46.36 1.27 -3.61
CA LYS A 134 -45.11 1.62 -2.93
C LYS A 134 -44.11 0.47 -2.93
N ARG A 135 -44.55 -0.76 -2.66
CA ARG A 135 -43.69 -1.95 -2.71
C ARG A 135 -43.16 -2.19 -4.12
N ALA A 136 -44.01 -2.08 -5.14
CA ALA A 136 -43.62 -2.22 -6.53
C ALA A 136 -42.63 -1.12 -6.98
N LEU A 137 -42.78 0.11 -6.49
CA LEU A 137 -41.84 1.19 -6.75
C LEU A 137 -40.47 0.91 -6.11
N ARG A 138 -40.45 0.47 -4.84
CA ARG A 138 -39.21 0.11 -4.15
C ARG A 138 -38.51 -1.07 -4.84
N GLU A 139 -39.24 -2.10 -5.26
CA GLU A 139 -38.65 -3.23 -5.97
C GLU A 139 -38.02 -2.82 -7.32
N LYS A 140 -38.65 -1.88 -8.06
CA LYS A 140 -38.06 -1.33 -9.28
C LYS A 140 -36.79 -0.54 -9.00
N GLN A 141 -36.79 0.30 -7.97
CA GLN A 141 -35.61 1.06 -7.54
C GLN A 141 -34.47 0.14 -7.13
N GLU A 142 -34.72 -0.85 -6.27
CA GLU A 142 -33.73 -1.85 -5.85
C GLU A 142 -33.21 -2.68 -7.05
N ALA A 143 -34.07 -2.99 -8.02
CA ALA A 143 -33.65 -3.70 -9.23
C ALA A 143 -32.74 -2.85 -10.13
N ASP A 144 -33.01 -1.54 -10.25
CA ASP A 144 -32.16 -0.63 -11.03
C ASP A 144 -30.85 -0.32 -10.30
N GLU A 145 -30.89 -0.08 -8.99
CA GLU A 145 -29.69 0.05 -8.15
C GLU A 145 -28.80 -1.19 -8.23
N ARG A 146 -29.38 -2.40 -8.21
CA ARG A 146 -28.64 -3.65 -8.39
C ARG A 146 -27.99 -3.74 -9.78
N ARG A 147 -28.68 -3.32 -10.84
CA ARG A 147 -28.10 -3.27 -12.19
C ARG A 147 -26.97 -2.24 -12.28
N GLU A 148 -27.11 -1.10 -11.63
CA GLU A 148 -26.08 -0.05 -11.61
C GLU A 148 -24.86 -0.48 -10.78
N ALA A 149 -25.07 -1.07 -9.61
CA ALA A 149 -24.00 -1.64 -8.79
C ALA A 149 -23.22 -2.71 -9.55
N GLU A 150 -23.90 -3.58 -10.31
CA GLU A 150 -23.22 -4.57 -11.16
C GLU A 150 -22.42 -3.91 -12.30
N LYS A 151 -22.97 -2.87 -12.95
CA LYS A 151 -22.25 -2.10 -13.97
C LYS A 151 -21.01 -1.42 -13.38
N ILE A 152 -21.12 -0.82 -12.20
CA ILE A 152 -20.00 -0.20 -11.49
C ILE A 152 -18.94 -1.23 -11.16
N ARG A 153 -19.32 -2.42 -10.65
CA ARG A 153 -18.36 -3.51 -10.38
C ARG A 153 -17.60 -3.93 -11.64
N ARG A 154 -18.31 -4.10 -12.77
CA ARG A 154 -17.70 -4.48 -14.05
C ARG A 154 -16.75 -3.38 -14.57
N LYS A 155 -17.19 -2.12 -14.53
CA LYS A 155 -16.37 -0.96 -14.93
C LYS A 155 -15.15 -0.81 -14.04
N ALA A 156 -15.31 -0.85 -12.72
CA ALA A 156 -14.18 -0.77 -11.78
C ALA A 156 -13.14 -1.87 -12.03
N GLY A 157 -13.59 -3.11 -12.33
CA GLY A 157 -12.67 -4.18 -12.75
C GLY A 157 -11.89 -3.85 -14.02
N GLN A 158 -12.57 -3.36 -15.06
CA GLN A 158 -11.96 -2.96 -16.32
C GLN A 158 -11.03 -1.73 -16.18
N ASP A 159 -11.41 -0.78 -15.33
CA ASP A 159 -10.64 0.43 -15.06
C ASP A 159 -9.36 0.09 -14.30
N ILE A 160 -9.40 -0.86 -13.36
CA ILE A 160 -8.19 -1.35 -12.67
C ILE A 160 -7.23 -2.02 -13.65
N THR A 161 -7.74 -2.87 -14.56
CA THR A 161 -6.87 -3.52 -15.56
C THR A 161 -6.30 -2.51 -16.55
N SER A 162 -7.14 -1.61 -17.07
CA SER A 162 -6.71 -0.55 -17.99
C SER A 162 -5.71 0.42 -17.35
N ALA A 163 -5.93 0.82 -16.09
CA ALA A 163 -5.01 1.69 -15.36
C ALA A 163 -3.64 1.02 -15.15
N LYS A 164 -3.62 -0.29 -14.86
CA LYS A 164 -2.38 -1.05 -14.72
C LYS A 164 -1.61 -1.14 -16.04
N GLU A 165 -2.29 -1.46 -17.14
CA GLU A 165 -1.69 -1.48 -18.49
C GLU A 165 -1.17 -0.11 -18.90
N ALA A 166 -1.92 0.96 -18.64
CA ALA A 166 -1.51 2.32 -18.93
C ALA A 166 -0.29 2.77 -18.10
N LEU A 167 -0.20 2.35 -16.84
CA LEU A 167 0.96 2.61 -15.99
C LEU A 167 2.19 1.87 -16.51
N GLN A 168 2.07 0.57 -16.83
CA GLN A 168 3.15 -0.23 -17.41
C GLN A 168 3.62 0.34 -18.75
N ALA A 169 2.70 0.76 -19.63
CA ALA A 169 3.03 1.39 -20.90
C ALA A 169 3.81 2.71 -20.69
N LYS A 170 3.41 3.54 -19.72
CA LYS A 170 4.13 4.78 -19.37
C LYS A 170 5.53 4.50 -18.82
N GLU A 171 5.70 3.46 -18.01
CA GLU A 171 7.01 3.06 -17.49
C GLU A 171 7.94 2.57 -18.61
N ILE A 172 7.44 1.73 -19.52
CA ILE A 172 8.19 1.26 -20.69
C ILE A 172 8.59 2.44 -21.58
N GLN A 173 7.66 3.37 -21.84
CA GLN A 173 7.95 4.57 -22.62
C GLN A 173 9.02 5.44 -21.97
N LYS A 174 8.92 5.70 -20.66
CA LYS A 174 9.94 6.44 -19.89
C LYS A 174 11.29 5.74 -19.95
N ALA A 175 11.34 4.41 -19.81
CA ALA A 175 12.57 3.63 -19.91
C ALA A 175 13.20 3.74 -21.30
N PHE A 176 12.40 3.69 -22.37
CA PHE A 176 12.88 3.89 -23.74
C PHE A 176 13.42 5.30 -23.96
N GLU A 177 12.73 6.34 -23.49
CA GLU A 177 13.16 7.72 -23.58
C GLU A 177 14.46 7.98 -22.80
N LEU A 178 14.57 7.43 -21.59
CA LEU A 178 15.80 7.50 -20.79
C LEU A 178 16.97 6.82 -21.50
N LYS A 179 16.77 5.62 -22.05
CA LYS A 179 17.80 4.91 -22.82
C LYS A 179 18.19 5.69 -24.08
N LYS A 180 17.25 6.37 -24.74
CA LYS A 180 17.55 7.23 -25.89
C LYS A 180 18.35 8.47 -25.47
N LYS A 181 17.99 9.11 -24.35
CA LYS A 181 18.74 10.24 -23.79
C LYS A 181 20.15 9.84 -23.36
N GLU A 182 20.31 8.69 -22.69
CA GLU A 182 21.62 8.17 -22.28
C GLU A 182 22.52 7.91 -23.49
N LYS A 183 22.00 7.26 -24.54
CA LYS A 183 22.74 7.07 -25.80
C LYS A 183 23.16 8.38 -26.45
N GLU A 184 22.29 9.39 -26.42
CA GLU A 184 22.62 10.71 -26.97
C GLU A 184 23.69 11.43 -26.13
N LEU A 185 23.59 11.38 -24.81
CA LEU A 185 24.58 11.96 -23.91
C LEU A 185 25.94 11.26 -24.06
N ASP A 186 25.96 9.94 -24.20
CA ASP A 186 27.19 9.18 -24.46
C ASP A 186 27.79 9.53 -25.83
N ARG A 187 26.95 9.70 -26.86
CA ARG A 187 27.39 10.18 -28.18
C ARG A 187 28.02 11.57 -28.10
N ILE A 188 27.38 12.50 -27.39
CA ILE A 188 27.89 13.86 -27.18
C ILE A 188 29.19 13.84 -26.38
N ALA A 189 29.27 13.03 -25.31
CA ALA A 189 30.48 12.89 -24.49
C ALA A 189 31.65 12.34 -25.32
N LYS A 190 31.42 11.29 -26.10
CA LYS A 190 32.42 10.73 -27.02
C LYS A 190 32.87 11.74 -28.08
N ALA A 191 31.94 12.50 -28.65
CA ALA A 191 32.27 13.56 -29.61
C ALA A 191 33.13 14.65 -28.96
N LYS A 192 32.82 15.05 -27.72
CA LYS A 192 33.59 16.04 -26.96
C LYS A 192 35.01 15.55 -26.66
N VAL A 193 35.16 14.30 -26.19
CA VAL A 193 36.49 13.71 -25.94
C VAL A 193 37.29 13.62 -27.24
N LYS A 194 36.66 13.19 -28.34
CA LYS A 194 37.33 13.13 -29.64
C LYS A 194 37.81 14.51 -30.10
N ALA A 195 36.97 15.54 -29.97
CA ALA A 195 37.34 16.91 -30.31
C ALA A 195 38.50 17.42 -29.44
N GLN A 196 38.51 17.10 -28.14
CA GLN A 196 39.60 17.48 -27.22
C GLN A 196 40.92 16.76 -27.55
N ILE A 197 40.87 15.48 -27.94
CA ILE A 197 42.05 14.75 -28.40
C ILE A 197 42.56 15.34 -29.72
N GLU A 198 41.66 15.74 -30.63
CA GLU A 198 42.05 16.36 -31.89
C GLU A 198 42.70 17.73 -31.68
N SER A 199 42.17 18.57 -30.79
CA SER A 199 42.78 19.85 -30.44
C SER A 199 44.14 19.67 -29.78
N ASP A 200 44.26 18.76 -28.80
CA ASP A 200 45.53 18.50 -28.12
C ASP A 200 46.58 17.90 -29.08
N ARG A 201 46.15 17.04 -30.01
CA ARG A 201 47.03 16.48 -31.06
C ARG A 201 47.50 17.56 -32.02
N LYS A 202 46.61 18.47 -32.44
CA LYS A 202 46.96 19.62 -33.30
C LYS A 202 47.92 20.56 -32.58
N GLU A 203 47.69 20.86 -31.31
CA GLU A 203 48.58 21.73 -30.53
C GLU A 203 49.96 21.10 -30.33
N ARG A 204 50.04 19.79 -30.02
CA ARG A 204 51.32 19.07 -29.94
C ARG A 204 52.04 19.00 -31.27
N ALA A 205 51.33 18.79 -32.38
CA ALA A 205 51.91 18.83 -33.71
C ALA A 205 52.47 20.22 -34.03
N ALA A 206 51.70 21.29 -33.80
CA ALA A 206 52.14 22.67 -34.01
C ALA A 206 53.35 23.04 -33.14
N LYS A 207 53.36 22.64 -31.85
CA LYS A 207 54.51 22.83 -30.95
C LYS A 207 55.74 22.09 -31.45
N LYS A 208 55.60 20.83 -31.89
CA LYS A 208 56.71 20.04 -32.44
C LYS A 208 57.25 20.65 -33.73
N GLU A 209 56.38 21.16 -34.59
CA GLU A 209 56.76 21.82 -35.84
C GLU A 209 57.47 23.16 -35.58
N ALA A 210 56.98 23.96 -34.63
CA ALA A 210 57.65 25.16 -34.16
C ALA A 210 59.05 24.87 -33.57
N LEU A 211 59.19 23.82 -32.74
CA LEU A 211 60.49 23.36 -32.22
C LEU A 211 61.44 22.86 -33.32
N LYS A 212 60.92 22.22 -34.36
CA LYS A 212 61.72 21.76 -35.49
C LYS A 212 62.17 22.92 -36.38
N GLN A 213 61.34 23.95 -36.53
CA GLN A 213 61.71 25.20 -37.22
C GLN A 213 62.78 25.98 -36.44
N THR A 214 62.72 26.01 -35.11
CA THR A 214 63.79 26.64 -34.30
C THR A 214 65.09 25.82 -34.27
N GLN A 215 65.03 24.49 -34.32
CA GLN A 215 66.23 23.64 -34.46
C GLN A 215 66.85 23.68 -35.86
N ASN A 216 66.06 23.80 -36.94
CA ASN A 216 66.59 23.94 -38.30
C ASN A 216 67.26 25.31 -38.56
N ASN A 217 66.99 26.32 -37.72
CA ASN A 217 67.75 27.57 -37.71
C ASN A 217 69.04 27.50 -36.85
N ASN A 218 69.35 26.33 -36.26
CA ASN A 218 70.46 26.18 -35.33
C ASN A 218 71.23 24.86 -35.54
N THR A 219 71.64 24.58 -36.78
CA THR A 219 72.55 23.48 -37.13
C THR A 219 73.81 23.97 -37.85
N ALA A 220 74.82 24.31 -37.04
CA ALA A 220 76.22 23.94 -37.25
C ALA A 220 76.79 23.48 -35.90
N ALA A 221 77.50 22.33 -35.89
CA ALA A 221 78.01 21.57 -34.73
C ALA A 221 76.93 20.78 -33.95
N THR A 222 76.99 19.47 -33.70
CA THR A 222 78.09 18.49 -33.69
C THR A 222 77.48 17.09 -33.78
N ALA A 223 78.16 16.19 -34.50
CA ALA A 223 77.91 14.75 -34.48
C ALA A 223 78.78 14.06 -33.41
N ALA A 224 78.38 12.84 -33.05
CA ALA A 224 79.08 11.81 -32.24
C ALA A 224 78.75 11.77 -30.73
N ALA A 225 77.92 10.79 -30.35
CA ALA A 225 78.21 9.85 -29.26
C ALA A 225 77.26 8.64 -29.35
N ALA A 226 77.85 7.46 -29.34
CA ALA A 226 77.19 6.17 -29.41
C ALA A 226 76.81 5.63 -28.01
N THR A 227 76.02 4.55 -28.03
CA THR A 227 75.82 3.51 -26.99
C THR A 227 75.12 3.89 -25.68
N ALA A 228 73.94 3.31 -25.46
CA ALA A 228 73.70 2.29 -24.42
C ALA A 228 72.23 1.83 -24.46
N THR A 229 72.00 0.64 -24.99
CA THR A 229 70.74 -0.10 -24.82
C THR A 229 70.71 -0.67 -23.41
N SER A 230 69.96 -0.06 -22.51
CA SER A 230 69.74 -0.59 -21.16
C SER A 230 68.71 -1.73 -21.23
N SER A 231 69.18 -2.97 -21.20
CA SER A 231 68.39 -4.12 -20.76
C SER A 231 68.02 -3.89 -19.28
N GLN A 232 66.73 -3.65 -19.02
CA GLN A 232 66.25 -3.57 -17.66
C GLN A 232 66.44 -4.92 -16.96
N PRO A 233 66.88 -4.94 -15.69
CA PRO A 233 66.87 -6.15 -14.90
C PRO A 233 65.41 -6.54 -14.64
N VAL A 234 65.11 -7.84 -14.73
CA VAL A 234 63.84 -8.39 -14.26
C VAL A 234 63.81 -8.22 -12.74
N VAL A 235 63.30 -7.08 -12.29
CA VAL A 235 62.97 -6.84 -10.89
C VAL A 235 61.86 -7.83 -10.55
N LYS A 236 62.16 -8.80 -9.69
CA LYS A 236 61.14 -9.66 -9.07
C LYS A 236 60.19 -8.71 -8.34
N LYS A 237 59.03 -8.41 -8.94
CA LYS A 237 58.00 -7.58 -8.33
C LYS A 237 57.49 -8.35 -7.11
N GLU A 238 57.91 -7.95 -5.92
CA GLU A 238 57.29 -8.40 -4.68
C GLU A 238 55.92 -7.73 -4.61
N TYR A 239 54.87 -8.51 -4.83
CA TYR A 239 53.50 -8.03 -4.69
C TYR A 239 53.10 -8.16 -3.22
N THR A 240 52.63 -7.06 -2.63
CA THR A 240 52.14 -6.99 -1.24
C THR A 240 50.73 -7.54 -1.11
N ASP A 241 49.98 -7.57 -2.21
CA ASP A 241 48.55 -7.88 -2.23
C ASP A 241 48.28 -9.10 -3.13
N ALA A 242 47.30 -9.92 -2.73
CA ALA A 242 46.84 -11.11 -3.43
C ALA A 242 45.35 -10.99 -3.78
N ARG A 243 45.02 -10.93 -5.07
CA ARG A 243 43.63 -10.91 -5.55
C ARG A 243 43.12 -12.32 -5.82
N LEU A 244 42.23 -12.82 -4.99
CA LEU A 244 41.66 -14.16 -5.11
C LEU A 244 40.27 -14.11 -5.77
N GLN A 245 40.08 -14.91 -6.81
CA GLN A 245 38.77 -15.17 -7.41
C GLN A 245 38.33 -16.58 -7.03
N ILE A 246 37.29 -16.68 -6.21
CA ILE A 246 36.78 -17.94 -5.66
C ILE A 246 35.49 -18.29 -6.37
N ARG A 247 35.50 -19.41 -7.11
CA ARG A 247 34.32 -19.94 -7.80
C ARG A 247 33.56 -20.85 -6.84
N VAL A 248 32.37 -20.42 -6.45
CA VAL A 248 31.48 -21.17 -5.56
C VAL A 248 30.41 -21.87 -6.41
N PRO A 249 30.14 -23.17 -6.21
CA PRO A 249 29.07 -23.88 -6.90
C PRO A 249 27.72 -23.26 -6.55
N GLY A 250 26.98 -22.79 -7.56
CA GLY A 250 25.65 -22.20 -7.37
C GLY A 250 25.61 -20.71 -7.01
N MET A 251 26.76 -20.04 -6.88
CA MET A 251 26.84 -18.59 -6.66
C MET A 251 27.74 -17.90 -7.69
N ASN A 252 27.61 -16.57 -7.79
CA ASN A 252 28.55 -15.77 -8.57
C ASN A 252 29.96 -15.86 -7.96
N PRO A 253 31.03 -15.85 -8.78
CA PRO A 253 32.41 -15.90 -8.26
C PRO A 253 32.69 -14.73 -7.31
N ILE A 254 33.16 -15.05 -6.11
CA ILE A 254 33.53 -14.07 -5.09
C ILE A 254 34.95 -13.59 -5.41
N VAL A 255 35.11 -12.28 -5.61
CA VAL A 255 36.42 -11.65 -5.84
C VAL A 255 36.78 -10.84 -4.62
N SER A 256 37.87 -11.20 -3.95
CA SER A 256 38.38 -10.50 -2.77
C SER A 256 39.89 -10.29 -2.85
N THR A 257 40.38 -9.26 -2.17
CA THR A 257 41.80 -8.90 -2.12
C THR A 257 42.29 -9.05 -0.69
N PHE A 258 43.36 -9.81 -0.51
CA PHE A 258 43.98 -10.11 0.78
C PHE A 258 45.46 -9.68 0.77
N SER A 259 46.07 -9.54 1.95
CA SER A 259 47.51 -9.28 2.05
C SER A 259 48.31 -10.54 1.70
N ALA A 260 49.49 -10.39 1.09
CA ALA A 260 50.38 -11.50 0.78
C ALA A 260 50.83 -12.29 2.04
N SER A 261 50.81 -11.63 3.21
CA SER A 261 51.13 -12.24 4.50
C SER A 261 49.94 -12.90 5.20
N SER A 262 48.70 -12.72 4.70
CA SER A 262 47.52 -13.35 5.28
C SER A 262 47.59 -14.86 5.19
N THR A 263 47.04 -15.55 6.18
CA THR A 263 46.97 -17.02 6.19
C THR A 263 45.79 -17.52 5.38
N LEU A 264 45.88 -18.77 4.92
CA LEU A 264 44.76 -19.40 4.24
C LEU A 264 43.52 -19.51 5.16
N SER A 265 43.69 -19.65 6.48
CA SER A 265 42.57 -19.68 7.44
C SER A 265 41.68 -18.43 7.39
N GLU A 266 42.25 -17.23 7.23
CA GLU A 266 41.49 -15.98 7.11
C GLU A 266 40.58 -16.00 5.87
N VAL A 267 41.03 -16.60 4.77
CA VAL A 267 40.23 -16.77 3.54
C VAL A 267 39.06 -17.72 3.78
N TYR A 268 39.26 -18.80 4.56
CA TYR A 268 38.18 -19.71 4.95
C TYR A 268 37.14 -19.01 5.84
N SER A 269 37.58 -18.24 6.84
CA SER A 269 36.67 -17.45 7.68
C SER A 269 35.90 -16.39 6.89
N TYR A 270 36.56 -15.74 5.92
CA TYR A 270 35.89 -14.81 5.00
C TYR A 270 34.82 -15.52 4.17
N LEU A 271 35.11 -16.70 3.62
CA LEU A 271 34.12 -17.46 2.84
C LEU A 271 32.93 -17.92 3.68
N GLN A 272 33.15 -18.28 4.95
CA GLN A 272 32.06 -18.55 5.89
C GLN A 272 31.18 -17.32 6.12
N SER A 273 31.77 -16.12 6.24
CA SER A 273 31.01 -14.86 6.37
C SER A 273 30.19 -14.52 5.11
N GLN A 274 30.63 -14.96 3.93
CA GLN A 274 29.94 -14.75 2.65
C GLN A 274 28.84 -15.79 2.36
N GLY A 275 28.56 -16.70 3.31
CA GLY A 275 27.45 -17.66 3.21
C GLY A 275 27.85 -19.10 2.90
N CYS A 276 29.15 -19.42 2.83
CA CYS A 276 29.62 -20.79 2.66
C CYS A 276 29.78 -21.50 4.02
N ALA A 277 28.68 -21.92 4.65
CA ALA A 277 28.68 -22.53 5.99
C ALA A 277 29.05 -24.03 6.02
N ASN A 278 28.92 -24.74 4.90
CA ASN A 278 29.17 -26.18 4.82
C ASN A 278 30.68 -26.50 4.86
N SER A 279 31.08 -27.75 5.14
CA SER A 279 32.47 -28.17 4.97
C SER A 279 32.86 -28.15 3.50
N PHE A 280 33.82 -27.30 3.14
CA PHE A 280 34.29 -27.15 1.76
C PHE A 280 35.82 -27.29 1.68
N SER A 281 36.29 -27.75 0.51
CA SER A 281 37.70 -27.75 0.14
C SER A 281 37.94 -26.73 -0.96
N LEU A 282 39.08 -26.02 -0.87
CA LEU A 282 39.54 -25.10 -1.92
C LEU A 282 40.59 -25.80 -2.77
N SER A 283 40.50 -25.62 -4.09
CA SER A 283 41.49 -26.11 -5.03
C SER A 283 41.87 -25.07 -6.09
N THR A 284 43.13 -25.05 -6.51
CA THR A 284 43.56 -24.26 -7.68
C THR A 284 43.16 -24.97 -8.97
N THR A 285 42.95 -24.20 -10.04
CA THR A 285 42.61 -24.76 -11.37
C THR A 285 43.82 -25.29 -12.11
N PHE A 286 44.97 -24.62 -12.04
CA PHE A 286 46.21 -25.03 -12.71
C PHE A 286 47.46 -24.43 -12.04
N PRO A 287 48.48 -25.25 -11.67
CA PRO A 287 48.40 -26.70 -11.47
C PRO A 287 47.41 -27.04 -10.35
N ARG A 288 46.66 -28.14 -10.49
CA ARG A 288 45.60 -28.50 -9.53
C ARG A 288 46.21 -28.89 -8.18
N LYS A 289 46.01 -28.06 -7.16
CA LYS A 289 46.43 -28.27 -5.77
C LYS A 289 45.20 -28.11 -4.88
N THR A 290 44.88 -29.14 -4.10
CA THR A 290 43.80 -29.13 -3.11
C THR A 290 44.37 -28.74 -1.76
N PHE A 291 43.81 -27.71 -1.13
CA PHE A 291 44.25 -27.27 0.19
C PHE A 291 43.48 -28.05 1.27
N GLY A 292 44.23 -28.72 2.14
CA GLY A 292 43.71 -29.46 3.29
C GLY A 292 44.01 -28.76 4.61
N SER A 293 43.72 -29.43 5.72
CA SER A 293 43.85 -28.85 7.06
C SER A 293 45.26 -28.38 7.42
N GLY A 294 46.29 -29.01 6.85
CA GLY A 294 47.70 -28.65 7.06
C GLY A 294 48.18 -27.40 6.32
N ASP A 295 47.39 -26.86 5.38
CA ASP A 295 47.74 -25.65 4.63
C ASP A 295 47.09 -24.39 5.19
N HIS A 296 46.16 -24.51 6.15
CA HIS A 296 45.49 -23.35 6.77
C HIS A 296 46.45 -22.39 7.48
N GLY A 297 47.57 -22.90 8.00
CA GLY A 297 48.58 -22.12 8.70
C GLY A 297 49.61 -21.42 7.81
N LYS A 298 49.62 -21.72 6.50
CA LYS A 298 50.57 -21.13 5.55
C LYS A 298 50.05 -19.80 5.00
N SER A 299 50.98 -18.89 4.71
CA SER A 299 50.65 -17.60 4.08
C SER A 299 50.28 -17.75 2.60
N LEU A 300 49.52 -16.79 2.06
CA LEU A 300 49.19 -16.77 0.63
C LEU A 300 50.43 -16.70 -0.27
N LYS A 301 51.53 -16.10 0.23
CA LYS A 301 52.84 -16.08 -0.43
C LYS A 301 53.50 -17.46 -0.48
N GLU A 302 53.43 -18.25 0.60
CA GLU A 302 53.97 -19.63 0.64
C GLU A 302 53.16 -20.62 -0.23
N LEU A 303 51.89 -20.30 -0.49
CA LEU A 303 51.01 -21.13 -1.31
C LEU A 303 51.01 -20.73 -2.79
N ASP A 304 51.86 -19.79 -3.21
CA ASP A 304 51.97 -19.25 -4.58
C ASP A 304 50.64 -18.66 -5.10
N LEU A 305 49.85 -18.04 -4.23
CA LEU A 305 48.55 -17.41 -4.57
C LEU A 305 48.66 -15.91 -4.90
N VAL A 306 49.87 -15.37 -4.91
CA VAL A 306 50.22 -13.97 -5.18
C VAL A 306 50.74 -13.85 -6.62
N PRO A 307 50.40 -12.81 -7.40
CA PRO A 307 49.53 -11.66 -7.10
C PRO A 307 48.04 -11.88 -7.34
N SER A 308 47.67 -12.91 -8.09
CA SER A 308 46.28 -13.27 -8.30
C SER A 308 46.12 -14.76 -8.56
N ALA A 309 45.12 -15.36 -7.93
CA ALA A 309 44.83 -16.78 -8.08
C ALA A 309 43.32 -17.04 -8.21
N ALA A 310 42.98 -18.06 -9.01
CA ALA A 310 41.63 -18.55 -9.18
C ALA A 310 41.45 -19.87 -8.45
N LEU A 311 40.61 -19.85 -7.41
CA LEU A 311 40.28 -20.99 -6.57
C LEU A 311 38.89 -21.51 -6.90
N VAL A 312 38.70 -22.83 -6.84
CA VAL A 312 37.42 -23.51 -6.96
C VAL A 312 37.08 -24.07 -5.60
N LEU A 313 35.89 -23.71 -5.12
CA LEU A 313 35.32 -24.28 -3.90
C LEU A 313 34.53 -25.54 -4.28
N THR A 314 34.83 -26.64 -3.62
CA THR A 314 34.06 -27.89 -3.72
C THR A 314 33.50 -28.21 -2.35
N TYR A 315 32.18 -28.42 -2.26
CA TYR A 315 31.58 -28.97 -1.05
C TYR A 315 31.95 -30.45 -0.94
N ASN A 316 32.31 -30.88 0.26
CA ASN A 316 32.48 -32.31 0.57
C ASN A 316 31.12 -32.95 0.86
#